data_AF-A0A916RL74-F1
#
_entry.id   AF-A0A916RL74-F1
#
_cell.length_a   1.000
_cell.length_b   1.000
_cell.length_c   1.000
_cell.angle_alpha   90.00
_cell.angle_beta   90.00
_cell.angle_gamma   90.00
#
_symmetry.space_group_name_H-M   'P 1'
#
loop_
_entity.id
_entity.type
_entity.pdbx_description
1 polymer ?
#
loop_
_entity_poly.entity_id
_entity_poly.type
_entity_poly.pdbx_seq_one_letter_code
_entity_poly.pdbx_strand_id
1 'polypeptide(L)'
;MLCELVWVLKSQAYKFSKDQIINTLEMMLQSSIFEWENPSVLYQAIERTKQGSADFSDYLIGAIARQAGCVETVTFDKKIKRRSRVSLS
;
A
#
# COMPACT_ATOMS: atom_id res chain seq x y z
N MET A 1 -0.11 8.14 -2.02
CA MET A 1 0.72 7.88 -3.21
C MET A 1 1.24 6.43 -3.22
N LEU A 2 1.95 5.95 -2.19
CA LEU A 2 2.42 4.55 -2.12
C LEU A 2 1.31 3.48 -2.19
N CYS A 3 0.13 3.75 -1.62
CA CYS A 3 -1.00 2.81 -1.72
C CYS A 3 -1.42 2.53 -3.17
N GLU A 4 -1.38 3.56 -4.04
CA GLU A 4 -1.71 3.43 -5.46
C GLU A 4 -0.64 2.60 -6.19
N LEU A 5 0.63 2.86 -5.90
CA LEU A 5 1.74 2.06 -6.45
C LEU A 5 1.59 0.58 -6.08
N VAL A 6 1.32 0.27 -4.81
CA VAL A 6 1.11 -1.10 -4.34
C VAL A 6 -0.08 -1.74 -5.03
N TRP A 7 -1.18 -1.01 -5.20
CA TRP A 7 -2.36 -1.50 -5.91
C TRP A 7 -2.06 -1.82 -7.39
N VAL A 8 -1.30 -0.95 -8.06
CA VAL A 8 -0.85 -1.18 -9.45
C VAL A 8 0.06 -2.40 -9.54
N LEU A 9 1.06 -2.54 -8.66
CA LEU A 9 1.97 -3.70 -8.64
C LEU A 9 1.24 -5.02 -8.38
N LYS A 10 0.21 -5.00 -7.51
CA LYS A 10 -0.63 -6.16 -7.22
C LYS A 10 -1.62 -6.49 -8.35
N SER A 11 -1.95 -5.51 -9.20
CA SER A 11 -2.96 -5.65 -10.25
C SER A 11 -2.66 -6.80 -11.22
N GLN A 12 -3.67 -7.23 -11.98
CA GLN A 12 -3.51 -8.29 -12.99
C GLN A 12 -2.45 -8.00 -14.06
N ALA A 13 -2.04 -6.73 -14.23
CA ALA A 13 -1.01 -6.35 -15.18
C ALA A 13 0.40 -6.79 -14.72
N TYR A 14 0.70 -6.68 -13.42
CA TYR A 14 2.05 -6.93 -12.88
C TYR A 14 2.12 -8.16 -11.98
N LYS A 15 1.03 -8.47 -11.26
CA LYS A 15 0.86 -9.68 -10.42
C LYS A 15 1.99 -9.88 -9.40
N PHE A 16 2.53 -8.80 -8.85
CA PHE A 16 3.56 -8.91 -7.83
C PHE A 16 2.99 -9.62 -6.60
N SER A 17 3.77 -10.56 -6.08
CA SER A 17 3.49 -11.16 -4.78
C SER A 17 3.67 -10.14 -3.66
N LYS A 18 3.11 -10.45 -2.50
CA LYS A 18 3.30 -9.66 -1.28
C LYS A 18 4.78 -9.44 -0.97
N ASP A 19 5.61 -10.47 -1.08
CA ASP A 19 7.05 -10.39 -0.84
C ASP A 19 7.77 -9.51 -1.88
N GLN A 20 7.37 -9.59 -3.16
CA GLN A 20 7.92 -8.72 -4.20
C GLN A 20 7.57 -7.25 -3.93
N ILE A 21 6.35 -6.97 -3.48
CA ILE A 21 5.91 -5.62 -3.11
C ILE A 21 6.73 -5.12 -1.92
N ILE A 22 6.88 -5.94 -0.87
CA ILE A 22 7.68 -5.60 0.32
C ILE A 22 9.12 -5.26 -0.07
N ASN A 23 9.79 -6.14 -0.83
CA ASN A 23 11.15 -5.90 -1.29
C ASN A 23 11.27 -4.62 -2.12
N THR A 24 10.30 -4.36 -3.00
CA THR A 24 10.28 -3.11 -3.80
C THR A 24 10.20 -1.88 -2.90
N LEU A 25 9.31 -1.90 -1.90
CA LEU A 25 9.14 -0.79 -0.96
C LEU A 25 10.41 -0.56 -0.11
N GLU A 26 11.07 -1.63 0.32
CA GLU A 26 12.34 -1.54 1.06
C GLU A 26 13.46 -0.93 0.20
N MET A 27 13.58 -1.36 -1.05
CA MET A 27 14.55 -0.78 -1.99
C MET A 27 14.27 0.70 -2.26
N MET A 28 13.00 1.10 -2.36
CA MET A 28 12.62 2.51 -2.51
C MET A 28 12.99 3.34 -1.28
N LEU A 29 12.80 2.81 -0.07
CA LEU A 29 13.19 3.48 1.17
C LEU A 29 14.71 3.63 1.32
N GLN A 30 15.47 2.66 0.82
CA GLN A 30 16.94 2.70 0.85
C GLN A 30 17.55 3.55 -0.27
N SER A 31 16.76 3.91 -1.28
CA SER A 31 17.21 4.73 -2.40
C SER A 31 17.26 6.20 -2.02
N SER A 32 18.40 6.84 -2.25
CA SER A 32 18.61 8.28 -2.06
C SER A 32 17.83 9.17 -3.04
N ILE A 33 17.09 8.57 -3.98
CA ILE A 33 16.28 9.28 -4.97
C ILE A 33 14.96 9.79 -4.35
N PHE A 34 14.51 9.16 -3.26
CA PHE A 34 13.25 9.49 -2.62
C PHE A 34 13.48 10.21 -1.29
N GLU A 35 12.90 11.41 -1.17
CA GLU A 35 12.75 12.07 0.13
C GLU A 35 11.40 11.68 0.73
N TRP A 36 11.43 11.10 1.92
CA TRP A 36 10.25 10.63 2.63
C TRP A 36 9.97 11.52 3.82
N GLU A 37 8.74 12.03 3.96
CA GLU A 37 8.33 12.82 5.14
C GLU A 37 8.46 12.05 6.44
N ASN A 38 8.16 10.74 6.43
CA ASN A 38 8.31 9.90 7.60
C ASN A 38 8.71 8.46 7.27
N PRO A 39 10.03 8.20 7.10
CA PRO A 39 10.54 6.85 6.84
C PRO A 39 10.16 5.85 7.94
N SER A 40 10.09 6.29 9.20
CA SER A 40 9.85 5.40 10.34
C SER A 40 8.45 4.77 10.32
N VAL A 41 7.44 5.51 9.85
CA VAL A 41 6.08 5.01 9.67
C VAL A 41 6.02 4.00 8.53
N LEU A 42 6.75 4.27 7.44
CA LEU A 42 6.83 3.37 6.30
C LEU A 42 7.49 2.04 6.68
N TYR A 43 8.60 2.08 7.42
CA TYR A 43 9.26 0.88 7.95
C TYR A 43 8.33 0.08 8.86
N GLN A 44 7.60 0.74 9.78
CA GLN A 44 6.63 0.05 10.63
C GLN A 44 5.49 -0.59 9.82
N ALA A 45 5.00 0.08 8.77
CA ALA A 45 3.98 -0.46 7.90
C ALA A 45 4.49 -1.69 7.13
N ILE A 46 5.71 -1.65 6.60
CA ILE A 46 6.36 -2.78 5.93
C ILE A 46 6.50 -3.97 6.90
N GLU A 47 7.00 -3.74 8.10
CA GLU A 47 7.25 -4.81 9.07
C GLU A 47 5.94 -5.49 9.50
N ARG A 48 4.88 -4.70 9.71
CA ARG A 48 3.55 -5.24 9.98
C ARG A 48 2.97 -5.98 8.79
N THR A 49 3.23 -5.49 7.58
CA THR A 49 2.81 -6.19 6.35
C THR A 49 3.46 -7.56 6.29
N LYS A 50 4.76 -7.70 6.58
CA LYS A 50 5.43 -9.01 6.62
C LYS A 50 4.73 -10.00 7.56
N GLN A 51 4.40 -9.55 8.77
CA GLN A 51 3.84 -10.40 9.83
C GLN A 51 2.32 -10.65 9.69
N GLY A 52 1.63 -9.78 8.97
CA GLY A 52 0.17 -9.75 8.92
C GLY A 52 -0.45 -10.29 7.64
N SER A 53 -1.78 -10.41 7.62
CA SER A 53 -2.53 -10.88 6.45
C SER A 53 -3.16 -9.76 5.61
N ALA A 54 -3.13 -8.52 6.10
CA ALA A 54 -3.69 -7.36 5.41
C ALA A 54 -2.71 -6.78 4.38
N ASP A 55 -3.20 -5.90 3.51
CA ASP A 55 -2.36 -5.26 2.51
C ASP A 55 -1.53 -4.13 3.14
N PHE A 56 -0.41 -3.76 2.48
CA PHE A 56 0.46 -2.68 2.94
C PHE A 56 -0.29 -1.37 3.22
N SER A 57 -1.28 -1.05 2.37
CA SER A 57 -2.12 0.14 2.52
C SER A 57 -2.84 0.16 3.87
N ASP A 58 -3.36 -0.98 4.32
CA ASP A 58 -4.07 -1.10 5.60
C ASP A 58 -3.14 -0.79 6.78
N TYR A 59 -1.92 -1.33 6.73
CA TYR A 59 -0.91 -1.10 7.76
C TYR A 59 -0.36 0.32 7.74
N LEU A 60 -0.17 0.92 6.56
CA LEU A 60 0.29 2.28 6.41
C LEU A 60 -0.73 3.27 6.98
N ILE A 61 -2.01 3.11 6.63
CA ILE A 61 -3.11 3.90 7.17
C ILE A 61 -3.12 3.80 8.70
N GLY A 62 -3.07 2.58 9.25
CA GLY A 62 -3.07 2.37 10.69
C GLY A 62 -1.84 2.97 11.40
N ALA A 63 -0.68 2.96 10.75
CA ALA A 63 0.54 3.55 11.28
C ALA A 63 0.48 5.09 11.28
N ILE A 64 -0.02 5.71 10.20
CA ILE A 64 -0.26 7.16 10.13
C ILE A 64 -1.29 7.60 11.18
N ALA A 65 -2.41 6.88 11.29
CA ALA A 65 -3.46 7.16 12.27
C ALA A 65 -2.91 7.18 13.71
N ARG A 66 -2.09 6.17 14.06
CA ARG A 66 -1.42 6.10 15.36
C ARG A 66 -0.43 7.23 15.57
N GLN A 67 0.32 7.60 14.55
CA GLN A 67 1.31 8.67 14.66
C GLN A 67 0.66 10.04 14.84
N ALA A 68 -0.47 10.28 14.17
CA ALA A 68 -1.21 11.54 14.25
C ALA A 68 -2.02 11.70 15.55
N GLY A 69 -2.14 10.64 16.38
CA GLY A 69 -3.07 10.61 17.51
C GLY A 69 -4.54 10.73 17.10
N CYS A 70 -4.83 10.65 15.80
CA CYS A 70 -6.16 10.83 15.22
C CYS A 70 -6.94 9.51 15.26
N VAL A 71 -8.05 9.54 16.01
CA VAL A 71 -8.99 8.43 16.19
C VAL A 71 -9.87 8.19 14.94
N GLU A 72 -9.86 9.12 13.97
CA GLU A 72 -10.57 8.95 12.69
C GLU A 72 -9.62 9.13 11.51
N THR A 73 -9.58 8.13 10.65
CA THR A 73 -8.94 8.21 9.34
C THR A 73 -9.99 7.90 8.28
N VAL A 74 -10.41 8.93 7.54
CA VAL A 74 -11.29 8.76 6.38
C VAL A 74 -10.46 8.20 5.24
N THR A 75 -10.45 6.88 5.12
CA THR A 75 -9.84 6.21 3.97
C THR A 75 -10.84 6.24 2.81
N PHE A 76 -10.42 6.83 1.69
CA PHE A 76 -11.15 6.69 0.42
C PHE A 76 -10.98 5.25 -0.10
N ASP A 77 -11.57 4.27 0.59
CA ASP A 77 -11.75 2.92 0.07
C ASP A 77 -12.90 2.98 -0.93
N LYS A 78 -12.64 3.58 -2.09
CA LYS A 78 -13.50 3.38 -3.25
C LYS A 78 -13.21 1.97 -3.73
N LYS A 79 -13.87 0.97 -3.12
CA LYS A 79 -14.06 -0.35 -3.72
C LYS A 79 -14.57 -0.13 -5.14
N ILE A 80 -13.69 -0.17 -6.13
CA ILE A 80 -14.08 -0.25 -7.52
C ILE A 80 -14.68 -1.64 -7.69
N LYS A 81 -16.00 -1.72 -7.44
CA LYS A 81 -16.83 -2.85 -7.86
C LYS A 81 -16.68 -2.96 -9.37
N ARG A 82 -15.94 -3.98 -9.79
CA ARG A 82 -15.97 -4.52 -11.15
C ARG A 82 -17.43 -4.75 -11.58
N ARG A 83 -17.91 -4.02 -12.59
CA ARG A 83 -19.09 -4.42 -13.35
C ARG A 83 -18.63 -5.01 -14.68
N SER A 84 -18.93 -6.29 -14.81
CA SER A 84 -18.68 -7.19 -15.94
C SER A 84 -19.46 -6.79 -17.19
N ARG A 85 -18.79 -6.96 -18.34
CA ARG A 85 -19.28 -7.38 -19.67
C ARG A 85 -20.56 -6.74 -20.22
N VAL A 86 -20.43 -6.11 -21.40
CA VAL A 86 -21.39 -6.30 -22.49
C VAL A 86 -20.60 -6.57 -23.77
N SER A 87 -20.80 -7.76 -24.34
CA SER A 87 -20.41 -8.08 -25.72
C SER A 87 -21.20 -7.18 -26.68
N LEU A 88 -20.55 -6.69 -27.73
CA LEU A 88 -21.28 -6.33 -28.94
C LEU A 88 -20.68 -7.13 -30.09
N SER A 89 -21.60 -7.88 -30.69
CA SER A 89 -21.62 -8.64 -31.95
C SER A 89 -20.86 -7.99 -33.09
#